data_AF-X1E8Z8-F1
#
_entry.id   AF-X1E8Z8-F1
#
_cell.length_a   1.000
_cell.length_b   1.000
_cell.length_c   1.000
_cell.angle_alpha   90.00
_cell.angle_beta   90.00
_cell.angle_gamma   90.00
#
_symmetry.space_group_name_H-M   'P 1'
#
loop_
_entity.id
_entity.type
_entity.pdbx_description
1 polymer ?
#
loop_
_entity_poly.entity_id
_entity_poly.type
_entity_poly.pdbx_seq_one_letter_code
_entity_poly.pdbx_strand_id
1 'polypeptide(L)' 'MYLCGCTITVYYKSEPGKAKGLDPKNSDGNGNCSWSWKVGTRTTSGNWKIVITAEGAGQKETYFTVTE' A
#
# COMPACT_ATOMS: atom_id res chain seq x y z
N MET A 1 -6.37 2.80 -23.87
CA MET A 1 -5.44 2.72 -22.74
C MET A 1 -6.30 2.54 -21.49
N TYR A 2 -6.32 1.34 -20.91
CA TYR A 2 -7.15 1.08 -19.73
C TYR A 2 -6.33 1.43 -18.49
N LEU A 3 -6.58 2.62 -17.94
CA LEU A 3 -6.10 2.97 -16.61
C LEU A 3 -7.00 2.24 -15.61
N CYS A 4 -6.41 1.37 -14.78
CA CYS A 4 -7.10 0.70 -13.70
C CYS A 4 -6.92 1.49 -12.40
N GLY A 5 -8.00 1.76 -11.68
CA GLY A 5 -7.94 2.37 -10.36
C GLY A 5 -7.31 1.42 -9.34
N CYS A 6 -6.27 1.87 -8.65
CA CYS A 6 -5.59 1.11 -7.61
C CYS A 6 -5.60 1.86 -6.28
N THR A 7 -5.77 1.10 -5.19
CA THR A 7 -5.66 1.60 -3.81
C THR A 7 -4.71 0.74 -2.99
N ILE A 8 -4.08 1.34 -1.99
CA ILE A 8 -3.17 0.68 -1.06
C ILE A 8 -3.52 1.09 0.36
N THR A 9 -3.56 0.12 1.26
CA THR A 9 -3.79 0.31 2.69
C THR A 9 -2.70 -0.41 3.47
N VAL A 10 -2.03 0.31 4.35
CA VAL A 10 -1.04 -0.25 5.26
C VAL A 10 -1.62 -0.24 6.68
N TYR A 11 -1.61 -1.40 7.33
CA TYR A 11 -2.16 -1.56 8.68
C TYR A 11 -1.05 -1.43 9.71
N TYR A 12 -1.14 -0.39 10.53
CA TYR A 12 -0.30 -0.18 11.72
C TYR A 12 -1.06 -0.55 12.99
N LYS A 13 -0.34 -0.73 14.11
CA LYS A 13 -0.78 -1.42 15.36
C LYS A 13 -2.11 -0.97 15.96
N SER A 14 -2.59 0.23 15.65
CA SER A 14 -3.76 0.82 16.28
C SER A 14 -4.87 1.26 15.34
N GLU A 15 -4.64 1.36 14.02
CA GLU A 15 -5.67 1.76 13.05
C GLU A 15 -5.14 1.62 11.60
N PRO A 16 -6.01 1.46 10.58
CA PRO A 16 -5.62 1.60 9.19
C PRO A 16 -5.19 3.06 8.91
N GLY A 17 -3.92 3.35 9.20
CA GLY A 17 -3.34 4.66 8.98
C GLY A 17 -2.94 4.81 7.52
N LYS A 18 -3.59 5.71 6.79
CA LYS A 18 -3.09 6.18 5.49
C LYS A 18 -1.74 6.87 5.74
N ALA A 19 -0.64 6.16 5.50
CA ALA A 19 0.66 6.81 5.43
C ALA A 19 0.65 7.84 4.29
N LYS A 20 1.33 8.98 4.49
CA LYS A 20 1.45 10.00 3.45
C LYS A 20 2.12 9.39 2.20
N GLY A 21 1.49 9.55 1.03
CA GLY A 21 1.95 8.95 -0.22
C GLY A 21 1.25 7.64 -0.61
N LEU A 22 0.26 7.20 0.17
CA LEU A 22 -0.60 6.03 -0.12
C LEU A 22 -1.95 6.42 -0.75
N ASP A 23 -2.00 7.55 -1.45
CA ASP A 23 -3.21 7.98 -2.14
C ASP A 23 -3.58 7.00 -3.28
N PRO A 24 -4.87 6.85 -3.60
CA PRO A 24 -5.31 6.11 -4.78
C PRO A 24 -4.59 6.58 -6.04
N LYS A 25 -4.24 5.64 -6.92
CA LYS A 25 -3.55 5.92 -8.18
C LYS A 25 -4.16 5.12 -9.31
N ASN A 26 -4.02 5.65 -10.51
CA ASN A 26 -4.29 4.90 -11.73
C ASN A 26 -3.02 4.16 -12.16
N SER A 27 -3.20 3.00 -12.79
CA SER A 27 -2.11 2.26 -13.41
C SER A 27 -1.42 3.06 -14.51
N ASP A 28 -0.14 2.82 -14.74
CA ASP A 28 0.57 3.39 -15.89
C ASP A 28 0.18 2.71 -17.22
N GLY A 29 0.85 3.07 -18.32
CA GLY A 29 0.63 2.47 -19.63
C GLY A 29 0.97 0.98 -19.74
N ASN A 30 1.67 0.44 -18.75
CA ASN A 30 2.01 -0.98 -18.63
C ASN A 30 1.11 -1.72 -17.64
N GLY A 31 0.12 -1.05 -17.04
CA GLY A 31 -0.79 -1.64 -16.06
C GLY A 31 -0.24 -1.66 -14.63
N ASN A 32 0.83 -0.92 -14.33
CA ASN A 32 1.44 -0.91 -13.00
C ASN A 32 0.99 0.27 -12.13
N CYS A 33 0.70 0.00 -10.87
CA CYS A 33 0.49 1.01 -9.84
C CYS A 33 1.66 0.96 -8.84
N SER A 34 2.25 2.10 -8.49
CA SER A 34 3.42 2.16 -7.61
C SER A 34 3.31 3.26 -6.57
N TRP A 35 3.71 2.94 -5.35
CA TRP A 35 3.72 3.86 -4.21
C TRP A 35 5.07 3.85 -3.52
N SER A 36 5.41 4.99 -2.95
CA SER A 36 6.57 5.14 -2.09
C SER A 36 6.12 5.99 -0.91
N TRP A 37 6.36 5.50 0.29
CA TRP A 37 6.01 6.19 1.52
C TRP A 37 7.14 6.03 2.52
N LYS A 38 7.18 6.94 3.50
CA LYS A 38 8.13 6.87 4.61
C LYS A 38 7.50 6.07 5.75
N VAL A 39 8.20 5.04 6.22
CA VAL A 39 7.87 4.38 7.49
C VAL A 39 8.30 5.30 8.64
N GLY A 40 7.40 5.57 9.58
CA GLY A 40 7.67 6.47 10.70
C GLY A 40 8.71 5.89 11.67
N THR A 41 9.53 6.74 12.27
CA THR A 41 10.58 6.31 13.22
C THR A 41 10.05 5.73 14.54
N ARG A 42 8.74 5.90 14.80
CA ARG A 42 8.04 5.33 15.97
C ARG A 42 7.31 4.03 15.65
N THR A 43 7.40 3.54 14.41
CA THR A 43 6.80 2.25 14.04
C THR A 43 7.55 1.14 14.76
N THR A 44 6.83 0.31 15.52
CA THR A 44 7.46 -0.80 16.25
C THR A 44 7.99 -1.86 15.30
N SER A 45 9.01 -2.59 15.74
CA SER A 45 9.45 -3.81 15.05
C SER A 45 8.29 -4.80 14.92
N GLY A 46 8.29 -5.57 13.82
CA GLY A 46 7.26 -6.55 13.49
C GLY A 46 6.83 -6.54 12.01
N ASN A 47 5.85 -7.39 11.71
CA ASN A 47 5.28 -7.53 10.37
C ASN A 47 4.02 -6.68 10.24
N TRP A 48 3.99 -5.86 9.19
CA TRP A 48 2.91 -4.93 8.94
C TRP A 48 2.22 -5.29 7.62
N LYS A 49 0.90 -5.46 7.68
CA LYS A 49 0.08 -5.89 6.54
C LYS A 49 -0.08 -4.74 5.54
N ILE A 50 0.10 -5.06 4.27
CA ILE A 50 -0.19 -4.22 3.12
C ILE A 50 -1.32 -4.89 2.34
N VAL A 51 -2.35 -4.13 2.03
CA VAL A 51 -3.47 -4.57 1.20
C VAL A 51 -3.52 -3.67 -0.03
N ILE A 52 -3.53 -4.28 -1.21
CA ILE A 52 -3.59 -3.60 -2.50
C ILE A 52 -4.87 -4.06 -3.19
N THR A 53 -5.68 -3.12 -3.66
CA THR A 53 -6.87 -3.40 -4.46
C THR A 53 -6.70 -2.75 -5.83
N ALA A 54 -6.87 -3.53 -6.88
CA ALA A 54 -6.88 -3.07 -8.27
C ALA A 54 -8.26 -3.33 -8.88
N GLU A 55 -8.86 -2.29 -9.45
CA GLU A 55 -10.18 -2.33 -10.06
C GLU A 55 -10.22 -3.34 -11.20
N GLY A 56 -11.12 -4.32 -11.12
CA GLY A 56 -11.23 -5.39 -12.12
C GLY A 56 -10.20 -6.52 -12.01
N ALA A 57 -9.18 -6.39 -11.14
CA ALA A 57 -8.20 -7.46 -10.85
C ALA A 57 -8.33 -8.03 -9.42
N GLY A 58 -9.05 -7.34 -8.53
CA GLY A 58 -9.33 -7.79 -7.17
C GLY A 58 -8.32 -7.28 -6.15
N GLN A 59 -8.14 -8.04 -5.07
CA GLN A 59 -7.33 -7.65 -3.91
C GLN A 59 -6.16 -8.61 -3.70
N LYS A 60 -5.02 -8.05 -3.28
CA LYS A 60 -3.82 -8.78 -2.86
C LYS A 60 -3.36 -8.30 -1.50
N GLU A 61 -2.84 -9.24 -0.72
CA GLU A 61 -2.25 -8.97 0.58
C GLU A 61 -0.76 -9.31 0.55
N THR A 62 0.05 -8.48 1.17
CA THR A 62 1.47 -8.71 1.39
C THR A 62 1.89 -8.08 2.71
N TYR A 63 3.16 -8.23 3.09
CA TYR A 63 3.69 -7.75 4.35
C TYR A 63 5.06 -7.11 4.13
N PHE A 64 5.39 -6.14 4.99
CA PHE A 64 6.77 -5.72 5.18
C PHE A 64 7.17 -5.90 6.64
N THR A 65 8.45 -6.19 6.85
CA THR A 65 9.02 -6.38 8.19
C THR A 65 9.81 -5.14 8.57
N VAL A 66 9.54 -4.61 9.76
CA VAL A 66 10.38 -3.59 10.42
C VAL A 66 11.24 -4.33 11.44
N THR A 67 12.56 -4.20 11.29
CA THR A 67 13.56 -4.69 12.25
C THR A 67 14.19 -3.51 12.99
N GLU A 68 14.77 -3.79 14.15
CA GLU A 68 15.58 -2.83 14.93
C GLU A 68 16.98 -2.64 14.32
#